data_AF-A0A4R4LI84-F1
#
_entry.id   AF-A0A4R4LI84-F1
#
_cell.length_a   1.000
_cell.length_b   1.000
_cell.length_c   1.000
_cell.angle_alpha   90.00
_cell.angle_beta   90.00
_cell.angle_gamma   90.00
#
_symmetry.space_group_name_H-M   'P 1'
#
loop_
_entity.id
_entity.type
_entity.pdbx_description
1 polymer ?
#
loop_
_entity_poly.entity_id
_entity_poly.type
_entity_poly.pdbx_seq_one_letter_code
_entity_poly.pdbx_strand_id
1 'polypeptide(L)'
;MTTTTMTPANGIDRAAVVRAARGTTAPGQRMPMGIRVITGPGTPATDPTAPEATSTAPTTPRGVEELLRVAAGSDRARTRQLAEKITGLVADLTARIEAEETQRREREAAEAQRRALAEAEAALARELAEVRQKLRTTGRDSTASPSRGNRREGADQRAAIRAWAAANGYEVKDRGRIPREIRAAYATATGSEVTR
;
A
#
# COMPACT_ATOMS: atom_id res chain seq x y z
N MET A 1 -16.32 33.16 11.69
CA MET A 1 -16.03 31.72 11.50
C MET A 1 -17.36 30.98 11.45
N THR A 2 -17.89 30.74 10.25
CA THR A 2 -19.18 30.09 10.04
C THR A 2 -18.93 28.63 9.68
N THR A 3 -19.20 27.72 10.62
CA THR A 3 -19.10 26.28 10.38
C THR A 3 -20.34 25.79 9.65
N THR A 4 -20.19 25.46 8.37
CA THR A 4 -21.20 24.78 7.56
C THR A 4 -21.40 23.36 8.09
N THR A 5 -22.55 23.11 8.71
CA THR A 5 -22.99 21.77 9.12
C THR A 5 -23.46 21.01 7.88
N MET A 6 -22.66 20.04 7.43
CA MET A 6 -23.06 19.05 6.42
C MET A 6 -24.14 18.13 7.00
N THR A 7 -25.35 18.19 6.46
CA THR A 7 -26.42 17.21 6.70
C THR A 7 -26.17 15.96 5.86
N PRO A 8 -25.97 14.76 6.45
CA PRO A 8 -25.91 13.53 5.67
C PRO A 8 -27.32 13.05 5.28
N ALA A 9 -27.44 12.55 4.04
CA ALA A 9 -28.69 12.19 3.36
C ALA A 9 -29.41 10.92 3.87
N ASN A 10 -28.97 10.35 5.00
CA ASN A 10 -29.66 9.24 5.65
C ASN A 10 -30.15 9.75 7.00
N GLY A 11 -31.47 9.87 7.18
CA GLY A 11 -32.17 10.45 8.34
C GLY A 11 -31.98 9.75 9.68
N ILE A 12 -30.76 9.30 9.97
CA ILE A 12 -30.35 8.75 11.24
C ILE A 12 -29.75 9.91 12.04
N ASP A 13 -30.55 10.45 12.96
CA ASP A 13 -30.08 11.45 13.91
C ASP A 13 -28.94 10.86 14.76
N ARG A 14 -27.71 11.30 14.48
CA ARG A 14 -26.50 10.86 15.19
C ARG A 14 -26.61 11.13 16.69
N ALA A 15 -27.35 12.17 17.11
CA ALA A 15 -27.58 12.46 18.51
C ALA A 15 -28.51 11.43 19.17
N ALA A 16 -29.45 10.85 18.42
CA ALA A 16 -30.33 9.79 18.91
C ALA A 16 -29.55 8.49 19.16
N VAL A 17 -28.61 8.13 18.27
CA VAL A 17 -27.74 6.96 18.43
C VAL A 17 -26.82 7.10 19.65
N VAL A 18 -26.27 8.29 19.89
CA VAL A 18 -25.41 8.57 21.05
C VAL A 18 -26.21 8.55 22.37
N ARG A 19 -27.48 8.96 22.37
CA ARG A 19 -28.36 8.84 23.55
C ARG A 19 -28.72 7.39 23.87
N ALA A 20 -29.00 6.56 22.86
CA ALA A 20 -29.31 5.14 23.04
C ALA A 20 -28.11 4.36 23.64
N ALA A 21 -26.89 4.68 23.23
CA ALA A 21 -25.66 4.05 23.75
C ALA A 21 -25.36 4.39 25.23
N ARG A 22 -25.97 5.44 25.79
CA ARG A 22 -25.79 5.88 27.18
C ARG A 22 -26.95 5.49 28.10
N GLY A 23 -27.85 4.61 27.66
CA GLY A 23 -28.90 4.02 28.50
C GLY A 23 -29.95 5.00 29.04
N THR A 24 -30.02 6.22 28.50
CA THR A 24 -30.98 7.24 28.92
C THR A 24 -32.03 7.42 27.84
N THR A 25 -33.22 6.84 28.03
CA THR A 25 -34.39 7.05 27.17
C THR A 25 -35.14 8.32 27.60
N ALA A 26 -35.52 9.16 26.63
CA ALA A 26 -36.43 10.28 26.84
C ALA A 26 -37.84 9.79 27.21
N PRO A 27 -38.62 10.54 28.01
CA PRO A 27 -39.94 10.10 28.43
C PRO A 27 -40.90 10.20 27.24
N GLY A 28 -41.58 9.10 26.91
CA GLY A 28 -42.73 9.14 26.00
C GLY A 28 -42.73 8.20 24.81
N GLN A 29 -41.99 7.08 24.82
CA GLN A 29 -42.14 6.06 23.78
C GLN A 29 -42.78 4.77 24.30
N ARG A 30 -43.94 4.45 23.72
CA ARG A 30 -44.78 3.27 23.94
C ARG A 30 -43.96 1.98 23.92
N MET A 31 -44.15 1.16 24.95
CA MET A 31 -43.58 -0.17 25.09
C MET A 31 -44.05 -1.07 23.94
N PRO A 32 -43.15 -1.76 23.21
CA PRO A 32 -43.55 -2.90 22.40
C PRO A 32 -43.85 -4.09 23.34
N MET A 33 -45.04 -4.67 23.16
CA MET A 33 -45.56 -5.82 23.89
C MET A 33 -44.52 -6.95 23.98
N GLY A 34 -44.28 -7.40 25.21
CA GLY A 34 -43.31 -8.45 25.52
C GLY A 34 -43.54 -9.74 24.73
N ILE A 35 -42.42 -10.38 24.41
CA ILE A 35 -42.38 -11.78 23.95
C ILE A 35 -43.17 -12.61 24.98
N ARG A 36 -44.30 -13.18 24.55
CA ARG A 36 -45.00 -14.19 25.36
C ARG A 36 -44.15 -15.46 25.33
N VAL A 37 -43.41 -15.69 26.41
CA VAL A 37 -42.87 -17.01 26.73
C VAL A 37 -44.06 -17.92 26.97
N ILE A 38 -44.34 -18.81 26.02
CA ILE A 38 -45.35 -19.86 26.19
C ILE A 38 -44.67 -20.96 26.99
N THR A 39 -44.92 -21.00 28.30
CA THR A 39 -44.64 -22.20 29.11
C THR A 39 -45.53 -23.32 28.57
N GLY A 40 -44.92 -24.37 28.01
CA GLY A 40 -45.64 -25.55 27.51
C GLY A 40 -46.42 -26.25 28.64
N PRO A 41 -47.57 -26.89 28.34
CA PRO A 41 -48.32 -27.61 29.35
C PRO A 41 -47.55 -28.84 29.81
N GLY A 42 -47.64 -29.10 31.11
CA GLY A 42 -47.02 -30.22 31.79
C GLY A 42 -47.48 -31.58 31.26
N THR A 43 -46.60 -32.53 31.52
CA THR A 43 -46.75 -33.99 31.55
C THR A 43 -48.17 -34.54 31.35
N PRO A 44 -48.44 -35.38 30.34
CA PRO A 44 -49.61 -36.24 30.37
C PRO A 44 -49.38 -37.37 31.37
N ALA A 45 -50.32 -37.51 32.28
CA ALA A 45 -50.49 -38.68 33.11
C ALA A 45 -50.74 -39.92 32.23
N THR A 46 -50.14 -41.03 32.65
CA THR A 46 -50.23 -42.35 32.05
C THR A 46 -51.64 -42.92 32.14
N ASP A 47 -52.29 -43.15 31.01
CA ASP A 47 -53.35 -44.14 30.83
C ASP A 47 -52.89 -45.14 29.76
N PRO A 48 -52.84 -46.45 30.05
CA PRO A 48 -52.58 -47.46 29.02
C PRO A 48 -53.94 -47.95 28.50
N THR A 49 -54.30 -47.67 27.24
CA THR A 49 -55.16 -48.51 26.34
C THR A 49 -55.62 -47.70 25.13
N ALA A 50 -54.89 -47.79 24.02
CA ALA A 50 -55.38 -47.81 22.63
C ALA A 50 -54.17 -47.78 21.66
N PRO A 51 -54.23 -48.49 20.53
CA PRO A 51 -53.05 -48.91 19.79
C PRO A 51 -52.37 -47.76 19.02
N GLU A 52 -51.04 -47.81 19.04
CA GLU A 52 -50.13 -47.07 18.18
C GLU A 52 -50.53 -47.20 16.71
N ALA A 53 -51.12 -46.14 16.16
CA ALA A 53 -51.04 -45.89 14.72
C ALA A 53 -49.67 -45.29 14.45
N THR A 54 -48.69 -46.17 14.29
CA THR A 54 -47.41 -45.87 13.64
C THR A 54 -47.67 -45.25 12.27
N SER A 55 -47.47 -43.95 12.16
CA SER A 55 -47.18 -43.30 10.88
C SER A 55 -45.93 -42.44 11.02
N THR A 56 -44.82 -43.11 11.30
CA THR A 56 -43.50 -42.56 11.03
C THR A 56 -43.24 -42.72 9.53
N ALA A 57 -43.84 -41.85 8.72
CA ALA A 57 -43.38 -41.70 7.34
C ALA A 57 -41.94 -41.13 7.37
N PRO A 58 -40.98 -41.69 6.61
CA PRO A 58 -39.67 -41.08 6.50
C PRO A 58 -39.83 -39.73 5.81
N THR A 59 -39.77 -38.64 6.57
CA THR A 59 -39.61 -37.31 5.99
C THR A 59 -38.13 -37.17 5.63
N THR A 60 -37.71 -37.78 4.52
CA THR A 60 -36.41 -37.48 3.93
C THR A 60 -36.39 -35.97 3.67
N PRO A 61 -35.40 -35.21 4.16
CA PRO A 61 -35.34 -33.78 3.92
C PRO A 61 -35.27 -33.56 2.41
N ARG A 62 -36.34 -32.99 1.85
CA ARG A 62 -36.43 -32.74 0.42
C ARG A 62 -35.48 -31.59 0.08
N GLY A 63 -34.58 -31.80 -0.88
CA GLY A 63 -33.64 -30.77 -1.31
C GLY A 63 -34.36 -29.55 -1.86
N VAL A 64 -33.80 -28.35 -1.67
CA VAL A 64 -34.42 -27.09 -2.13
C VAL A 64 -34.75 -27.14 -3.62
N GLU A 65 -33.84 -27.68 -4.44
CA GLU A 65 -34.04 -27.86 -5.88
C GLU A 65 -35.22 -28.79 -6.22
N GLU A 66 -35.38 -29.87 -5.44
CA GLU A 66 -36.49 -30.81 -5.62
C GLU A 66 -37.81 -30.17 -5.19
N LEU A 67 -37.82 -29.40 -4.11
CA LEU A 67 -38.98 -28.63 -3.67
C LEU A 67 -39.40 -27.59 -4.72
N LEU A 68 -38.44 -26.86 -5.30
CA LEU A 68 -38.70 -25.89 -6.35
C LEU A 68 -39.25 -26.56 -7.62
N ARG A 69 -38.72 -27.74 -7.98
CA ARG A 69 -39.21 -28.54 -9.12
C ARG A 69 -40.67 -28.97 -8.94
N VAL A 70 -41.00 -29.51 -7.77
CA VAL A 70 -42.39 -29.93 -7.45
C VAL A 70 -43.32 -28.72 -7.36
N ALA A 71 -42.86 -27.62 -6.76
CA ALA A 71 -43.63 -26.39 -6.62
C ALA A 71 -43.93 -25.71 -7.97
N ALA A 72 -43.00 -25.78 -8.93
CA ALA A 72 -43.21 -25.29 -10.29
C ALA A 72 -44.33 -26.05 -11.03
N GLY A 73 -44.50 -27.35 -10.75
CA GLY A 73 -45.57 -28.20 -11.30
C GLY A 73 -46.89 -28.17 -10.50
N SER A 74 -46.98 -27.36 -9.44
CA SER A 74 -48.18 -27.32 -8.58
C SER A 74 -49.36 -26.65 -9.27
N ASP A 75 -50.58 -27.16 -9.09
CA ASP A 75 -51.81 -26.53 -9.60
C ASP A 75 -52.10 -25.16 -8.97
N ARG A 76 -51.57 -24.89 -7.77
CA ARG A 76 -51.77 -23.63 -7.05
C ARG A 76 -50.87 -22.54 -7.59
N ALA A 77 -51.46 -21.46 -8.12
CA ALA A 77 -50.73 -20.31 -8.68
C ALA A 77 -49.72 -19.69 -7.69
N ARG A 78 -50.11 -19.52 -6.42
CA ARG A 78 -49.24 -18.97 -5.37
C ARG A 78 -47.98 -19.82 -5.16
N THR A 79 -48.10 -21.14 -5.25
CA THR A 79 -46.98 -22.06 -5.06
C THR A 79 -45.96 -21.92 -6.19
N ARG A 80 -46.44 -21.79 -7.44
CA ARG A 80 -45.57 -21.54 -8.61
C ARG A 80 -44.86 -20.19 -8.51
N GLN A 81 -45.59 -19.13 -8.16
CA GLN A 81 -45.01 -17.79 -7.99
C GLN A 81 -43.93 -17.73 -6.90
N LEU A 82 -44.13 -18.44 -5.79
CA LEU A 82 -43.10 -18.56 -4.75
C LEU A 82 -41.88 -19.32 -5.24
N ALA A 83 -42.07 -20.41 -5.99
CA ALA A 83 -40.97 -21.15 -6.58
C ALA A 83 -40.16 -20.29 -7.55
N GLU A 84 -40.81 -19.56 -8.46
CA GLU A 84 -40.16 -18.63 -9.39
C GLU A 84 -39.36 -17.55 -8.64
N LYS A 85 -39.94 -16.95 -7.61
CA LYS A 85 -39.26 -15.93 -6.79
C LYS A 85 -38.02 -16.49 -6.10
N ILE A 86 -38.14 -17.68 -5.49
CA ILE A 86 -37.00 -18.30 -4.80
C ILE A 86 -35.92 -18.67 -5.81
N THR A 87 -36.27 -19.24 -6.96
CA THR A 87 -35.33 -19.52 -8.05
C THR A 87 -34.59 -18.26 -8.50
N GLY A 88 -35.30 -17.14 -8.66
CA GLY A 88 -34.68 -15.85 -8.99
C GLY A 88 -33.72 -15.34 -7.91
N LEU A 89 -34.07 -15.49 -6.63
CA LEU A 89 -33.19 -15.10 -5.52
C LEU A 89 -31.95 -15.99 -5.41
N VAL A 90 -32.09 -17.30 -5.67
CA VAL A 90 -30.95 -18.22 -5.73
C VAL A 90 -30.02 -17.83 -6.88
N ALA A 91 -30.56 -17.53 -8.06
CA ALA A 91 -29.76 -17.08 -9.19
C ALA A 91 -29.02 -15.75 -8.91
N ASP A 92 -29.68 -14.77 -8.27
CA ASP A 92 -29.04 -13.50 -7.86
C ASP A 92 -27.93 -13.75 -6.84
N LEU A 93 -28.16 -14.62 -5.86
CA LEU A 93 -27.13 -14.96 -4.87
C LEU A 93 -25.93 -15.67 -5.51
N THR A 94 -26.17 -16.63 -6.40
CA THR A 94 -25.10 -17.31 -7.14
C THR A 94 -24.27 -16.31 -7.94
N ALA A 95 -24.93 -15.42 -8.70
CA ALA A 95 -24.23 -14.40 -9.48
C ALA A 95 -23.39 -13.45 -8.60
N ARG A 96 -23.89 -13.08 -7.41
CA ARG A 96 -23.12 -12.27 -6.45
C ARG A 96 -21.90 -13.00 -5.92
N ILE A 97 -22.03 -14.27 -5.55
CA ILE A 97 -20.92 -15.09 -5.06
C ILE A 97 -19.85 -15.22 -6.15
N GLU A 98 -20.25 -15.53 -7.39
CA GLU A 98 -19.33 -15.61 -8.52
C GLU A 98 -18.60 -14.27 -8.75
N ALA A 99 -19.32 -13.14 -8.68
CA ALA A 99 -18.72 -11.81 -8.79
C ALA A 99 -17.74 -11.49 -7.65
N GLU A 100 -18.02 -11.94 -6.43
CA GLU A 100 -17.08 -11.80 -5.31
C GLU A 100 -15.82 -12.64 -5.52
N GLU A 101 -15.96 -13.85 -6.06
CA GLU A 101 -14.82 -14.71 -6.40
C GLU A 101 -13.97 -14.13 -7.53
N THR A 102 -14.57 -13.58 -8.58
CA THR A 102 -13.81 -12.92 -9.65
C THR A 102 -13.03 -11.73 -9.12
N GLN A 103 -13.65 -10.87 -8.31
CA GLN A 103 -12.96 -9.77 -7.65
C GLN A 103 -11.81 -10.24 -6.75
N ARG A 104 -11.98 -11.35 -6.02
CA ARG A 104 -10.90 -11.94 -5.22
C ARG A 104 -9.74 -12.38 -6.10
N ARG A 105 -10.01 -13.12 -7.18
CA ARG A 105 -8.98 -13.58 -8.14
C ARG A 105 -8.24 -12.40 -8.78
N GLU A 106 -8.96 -11.35 -9.16
CA GLU A 106 -8.36 -10.13 -9.73
C GLU A 106 -7.43 -9.42 -8.72
N ARG A 107 -7.84 -9.32 -7.45
CA ARG A 107 -7.01 -8.75 -6.38
C ARG A 107 -5.75 -9.57 -6.16
N GLU A 108 -5.89 -10.90 -6.06
CA GLU A 108 -4.76 -11.82 -5.90
C GLU A 108 -3.78 -11.74 -7.08
N ALA A 109 -4.30 -11.67 -8.32
CA ALA A 109 -3.49 -11.49 -9.52
C ALA A 109 -2.75 -10.13 -9.51
N ALA A 110 -3.43 -9.05 -9.12
CA ALA A 110 -2.81 -7.73 -9.01
C ALA A 110 -1.71 -7.69 -7.92
N GLU A 111 -1.94 -8.35 -6.78
CA GLU A 111 -0.92 -8.48 -5.74
C GLU A 111 0.27 -9.32 -6.21
N ALA A 112 0.04 -10.42 -6.92
CA ALA A 112 1.11 -11.23 -7.50
C ALA A 112 1.94 -10.43 -8.51
N GLN A 113 1.30 -9.64 -9.37
CA GLN A 113 1.98 -8.73 -10.29
C GLN A 113 2.81 -7.68 -9.56
N ARG A 114 2.28 -7.06 -8.50
CA ARG A 114 3.03 -6.09 -7.68
C ARG A 114 4.26 -6.73 -7.02
N ARG A 115 4.13 -7.96 -6.51
CA ARG A 115 5.26 -8.71 -5.92
C ARG A 115 6.32 -9.00 -6.98
N ALA A 116 5.92 -9.47 -8.16
CA ALA A 116 6.85 -9.73 -9.26
C ALA A 116 7.60 -8.46 -9.72
N LEU A 117 6.90 -7.33 -9.79
CA LEU A 117 7.53 -6.03 -10.09
C LEU A 117 8.50 -5.62 -8.99
N ALA A 118 8.13 -5.75 -7.71
CA ALA A 118 9.00 -5.42 -6.59
C ALA A 118 10.27 -6.32 -6.55
N GLU A 119 10.13 -7.60 -6.88
CA GLU A 119 11.26 -8.53 -7.00
C GLU A 119 12.17 -8.15 -8.18
N ALA A 120 11.59 -7.79 -9.33
CA ALA A 120 12.34 -7.32 -10.49
C ALA A 120 13.09 -5.99 -10.20
N GLU A 121 12.44 -5.05 -9.52
CA GLU A 121 13.06 -3.80 -9.06
C GLU A 121 14.22 -4.08 -8.09
N ALA A 122 14.03 -5.00 -7.13
CA ALA A 122 15.08 -5.39 -6.20
C ALA A 122 16.26 -6.09 -6.91
N ALA A 123 16.01 -6.91 -7.92
CA ALA A 123 17.03 -7.54 -8.74
C ALA A 123 17.84 -6.49 -9.50
N LEU A 124 17.17 -5.57 -10.20
CA LEU A 124 17.81 -4.47 -10.92
C LEU A 124 18.65 -3.58 -9.98
N ALA A 125 18.12 -3.28 -8.79
CA ALA A 125 18.86 -2.50 -7.79
C ALA A 125 20.16 -3.19 -7.34
N ARG A 126 20.15 -4.52 -7.19
CA ARG A 126 21.35 -5.31 -6.87
C ARG A 126 22.38 -5.28 -8.00
N GLU A 127 21.94 -5.47 -9.25
CA GLU A 127 22.82 -5.39 -10.42
C GLU A 127 23.46 -4.01 -10.56
N LEU A 128 22.67 -2.94 -10.42
CA LEU A 128 23.17 -1.58 -10.45
C LEU A 128 24.13 -1.29 -9.30
N ALA A 129 23.88 -1.84 -8.11
CA ALA A 129 24.81 -1.73 -6.99
C ALA A 129 26.14 -2.42 -7.29
N GLU A 130 26.13 -3.61 -7.91
CA GLU A 130 27.34 -4.33 -8.32
C GLU A 130 28.12 -3.54 -9.38
N VAL A 131 27.46 -3.03 -10.42
CA VAL A 131 28.09 -2.19 -11.44
C VAL A 131 28.69 -0.93 -10.83
N ARG A 132 27.99 -0.27 -9.90
CA ARG A 132 28.52 0.90 -9.18
C ARG A 132 29.73 0.54 -8.32
N GLN A 133 29.75 -0.63 -7.68
CA GLN A 133 30.92 -1.09 -6.93
C GLN A 133 32.12 -1.34 -7.84
N LYS A 134 31.90 -2.00 -9.00
CA LYS A 134 32.92 -2.21 -10.04
C LYS A 134 33.50 -0.88 -10.56
N LEU A 135 32.64 0.10 -10.86
CA LEU A 135 33.07 1.43 -11.27
C LEU A 135 33.80 2.21 -10.17
N ARG A 136 33.38 2.05 -8.91
CA ARG A 136 34.05 2.69 -7.77
C ARG A 136 35.44 2.12 -7.54
N THR A 137 35.65 0.83 -7.74
CA THR A 137 36.99 0.22 -7.60
C THR A 137 37.91 0.58 -8.75
N THR A 138 37.41 0.76 -9.98
CA THR A 138 38.23 1.21 -11.11
C THR A 138 38.51 2.71 -11.11
N GLY A 139 37.60 3.53 -10.55
CA GLY A 139 37.76 4.99 -10.43
C GLY A 139 38.45 5.48 -9.15
N ARG A 140 38.75 4.59 -8.19
CA ARG A 140 39.42 4.97 -6.93
C ARG A 140 40.87 5.41 -7.15
N ASP A 141 41.54 4.88 -8.16
CA ASP A 141 42.94 5.22 -8.44
C ASP A 141 43.13 6.59 -9.10
N SER A 142 42.07 7.16 -9.70
CA SER A 142 42.14 8.47 -10.38
C SER A 142 41.72 9.67 -9.51
N THR A 143 41.24 9.44 -8.28
CA THR A 143 40.83 10.49 -7.34
C THR A 143 41.71 10.59 -6.09
N ALA A 144 42.87 9.94 -6.09
CA ALA A 144 44.01 10.38 -5.29
C ALA A 144 44.46 11.75 -5.84
N SER A 145 43.73 12.81 -5.46
CA SER A 145 44.17 14.19 -5.64
C SER A 145 45.61 14.26 -5.13
N PRO A 146 46.58 14.80 -5.90
CA PRO A 146 47.95 15.04 -5.43
C PRO A 146 47.89 16.15 -4.37
N SER A 147 47.38 15.80 -3.21
CA SER A 147 47.07 16.70 -2.11
C SER A 147 48.34 16.86 -1.31
N ARG A 148 49.02 17.99 -1.58
CA ARG A 148 50.04 18.69 -0.78
C ARG A 148 51.50 18.59 -1.22
N GLY A 149 51.91 17.58 -1.99
CA GLY A 149 53.30 17.49 -2.49
C GLY A 149 53.64 18.58 -3.51
N ASN A 150 52.91 18.60 -4.64
CA ASN A 150 53.19 19.48 -5.78
C ASN A 150 52.92 20.99 -5.50
N ARG A 151 52.14 21.31 -4.46
CA ARG A 151 51.86 22.71 -4.09
C ARG A 151 53.08 23.40 -3.45
N ARG A 152 53.93 22.64 -2.74
CA ARG A 152 55.16 23.14 -2.10
C ARG A 152 56.24 23.43 -3.16
N GLU A 153 56.43 22.51 -4.08
CA GLU A 153 57.37 22.67 -5.20
C GLU A 153 57.05 23.92 -6.05
N GLY A 154 55.76 24.17 -6.34
CA GLY A 154 55.35 25.41 -7.00
C GLY A 154 55.56 26.68 -6.15
N ALA A 155 55.60 26.59 -4.82
CA ALA A 155 55.86 27.74 -3.94
C ALA A 155 57.35 28.10 -3.92
N ASP A 156 58.21 27.10 -3.83
CA ASP A 156 59.66 27.26 -3.80
C ASP A 156 60.17 27.79 -5.16
N GLN A 157 59.64 27.25 -6.26
CA GLN A 157 59.95 27.77 -7.60
C GLN A 157 59.53 29.24 -7.77
N ARG A 158 58.38 29.64 -7.21
CA ARG A 158 57.96 31.06 -7.22
C ARG A 158 58.89 31.93 -6.39
N ALA A 159 59.39 31.44 -5.25
CA ALA A 159 60.37 32.18 -4.45
C ALA A 159 61.70 32.38 -5.22
N ALA A 160 62.19 31.32 -5.88
CA ALA A 160 63.39 31.38 -6.71
C ALA A 160 63.27 32.39 -7.86
N ILE A 161 62.15 32.37 -8.59
CA ILE A 161 61.88 33.32 -9.68
C ILE A 161 61.84 34.76 -9.16
N ARG A 162 61.25 35.02 -7.97
CA ARG A 162 61.23 36.38 -7.38
C ARG A 162 62.61 36.86 -6.99
N ALA A 163 63.42 36.01 -6.36
CA ALA A 163 64.78 36.36 -5.97
C ALA A 163 65.65 36.69 -7.19
N TRP A 164 65.55 35.88 -8.25
CA TRP A 164 66.21 36.15 -9.52
C TRP A 164 65.70 37.45 -10.15
N ALA A 165 64.39 37.65 -10.21
CA ALA A 165 63.79 38.83 -10.82
C ALA A 165 64.23 40.12 -10.11
N ALA A 166 64.21 40.15 -8.77
CA ALA A 166 64.68 41.28 -7.99
C ALA A 166 66.19 41.57 -8.19
N ALA A 167 67.01 40.53 -8.28
CA ALA A 167 68.45 40.67 -8.55
C ALA A 167 68.75 41.19 -9.98
N ASN A 168 67.85 40.95 -10.93
CA ASN A 168 67.98 41.39 -12.32
C ASN A 168 67.19 42.69 -12.61
N GLY A 169 66.66 43.36 -11.59
CA GLY A 169 65.98 44.65 -11.71
C GLY A 169 64.55 44.60 -12.25
N TYR A 170 63.90 43.42 -12.25
CA TYR A 170 62.49 43.29 -12.64
C TYR A 170 61.56 43.62 -11.46
N GLU A 171 60.47 44.35 -11.74
CA GLU A 171 59.44 44.67 -10.73
C GLU A 171 58.53 43.46 -10.48
N VAL A 172 58.60 42.90 -9.27
CA VAL A 172 57.76 41.77 -8.84
C VAL A 172 57.11 42.04 -7.50
N LYS A 173 55.82 41.71 -7.39
CA LYS A 173 55.10 41.76 -6.11
C LYS A 173 55.66 40.73 -5.13
N ASP A 174 55.81 41.14 -3.86
CA ASP A 174 56.34 40.31 -2.77
C ASP A 174 55.60 38.97 -2.60
N ARG A 175 54.30 38.96 -2.91
CA ARG A 175 53.44 37.77 -2.82
C ARG A 175 52.49 37.69 -4.02
N GLY A 176 52.05 36.46 -4.30
CA GLY A 176 51.06 36.17 -5.34
C GLY A 176 51.67 35.66 -6.66
N ARG A 177 50.86 35.70 -7.72
CA ARG A 177 51.21 35.17 -9.04
C ARG A 177 52.28 36.02 -9.70
N ILE A 178 53.32 35.38 -10.24
CA ILE A 178 54.41 36.05 -10.96
C ILE A 178 53.95 36.32 -12.40
N PRO A 179 54.17 37.55 -12.93
CA PRO A 179 53.89 37.87 -14.32
C PRO A 179 54.51 36.88 -15.29
N ARG A 180 53.82 36.61 -16.40
CA ARG A 180 54.24 35.60 -17.39
C ARG A 180 55.59 35.95 -18.02
N GLU A 181 55.83 37.24 -18.26
CA GLU A 181 57.07 37.75 -18.87
C GLU A 181 58.30 37.40 -18.03
N ILE A 182 58.21 37.53 -16.71
CA ILE A 182 59.30 37.25 -15.77
C ILE A 182 59.55 35.74 -15.65
N ARG A 183 58.49 34.93 -15.71
CA ARG A 183 58.62 33.46 -15.75
C ARG A 183 59.31 33.00 -17.04
N ALA A 184 59.02 33.63 -18.17
CA ALA A 184 59.66 33.33 -19.44
C ALA A 184 61.13 33.76 -19.43
N ALA A 185 61.45 34.96 -18.91
CA ALA A 185 62.82 35.43 -18.81
C ALA A 185 63.67 34.55 -17.89
N TYR A 186 63.11 34.08 -16.77
CA TYR A 186 63.75 33.11 -15.88
C TYR A 186 64.00 31.77 -16.57
N ALA A 187 63.02 31.26 -17.33
CA ALA A 187 63.16 30.03 -18.10
C ALA A 187 64.31 30.10 -19.10
N THR A 188 64.41 31.22 -19.84
CA THR A 188 65.50 31.48 -20.78
C THR A 188 66.85 31.61 -20.08
N ALA A 189 66.92 32.28 -18.93
CA ALA A 189 68.16 32.49 -18.20
C ALA A 189 68.69 31.23 -17.49
N THR A 190 67.80 30.35 -17.03
CA THR A 190 68.15 29.14 -16.26
C THR A 190 68.08 27.85 -17.11
N GLY A 191 67.63 27.93 -18.36
CA GLY A 191 67.42 26.76 -19.23
C GLY A 191 66.30 25.84 -18.72
N SER A 192 65.45 26.32 -17.82
CA SER A 192 64.35 25.56 -17.25
C SER A 192 63.10 25.80 -18.10
N GLU A 193 62.76 24.85 -18.97
CA GLU A 193 61.56 24.93 -19.79
C GLU A 193 60.33 25.02 -18.88
N VAL A 194 59.69 26.19 -18.82
CA VAL A 194 58.46 26.41 -18.07
C VAL A 194 57.32 25.75 -18.85
N THR A 195 57.10 24.46 -18.55
CA THR A 195 55.97 23.70 -19.09
C THR A 195 54.67 24.41 -18.67
N ARG A 196 53.85 24.67 -19.68
CA ARG A 196 52.62 25.49 -19.67
C ARG A 196 51.63 25.12 -18.57
#